data_AF-A0AAD7K408-F1
#
_entry.id   AF-A0AAD7K408-F1
#
_cell.length_a   1.000
_cell.length_b   1.000
_cell.length_c   1.000
_cell.angle_alpha   90.00
_cell.angle_beta   90.00
_cell.angle_gamma   90.00
#
_symmetry.space_group_name_H-M   'P 1'
#
loop_
_entity.id
_entity.type
_entity.pdbx_description
1 polymer ?
#
loop_
_entity_poly.entity_id
_entity_poly.type
_entity_poly.pdbx_seq_one_letter_code
_entity_poly.pdbx_strand_id
1 'polypeptide(L)'
;MQRTSFLANEEPLDALCHHFSLAKALFPSNTPLQPTFDMQIIAPASRMPTHVLAILPPEDNPRPRVPTLMVPVDAHMYHQCFGGADLLPQLAPGAPASVPHFDPGAQIPSVTLPVVPVNAPHGVSIPLLLLFGLGLETDLNLLATRLLPANAIGEFPNAAECSRVMSRMSDAEFQWYLQYNLGIWKNILVLAPRNVELVGLVQTAYKVVADARRMRGRG
;
A
#
# COMPACT_ATOMS: atom_id res chain seq x y z
N MET A 1 16.10 -3.22 21.12
CA MET A 1 16.49 -3.45 19.72
C MET A 1 15.70 -2.47 18.86
N GLN A 2 16.35 -1.50 18.23
CA GLN A 2 15.70 -0.61 17.26
C GLN A 2 15.34 -1.46 16.03
N ARG A 3 14.05 -1.52 15.70
CA ARG A 3 13.58 -2.23 14.51
C ARG A 3 14.06 -1.43 13.30
N THR A 4 14.92 -2.00 12.47
CA THR A 4 15.30 -1.40 11.19
C THR A 4 14.02 -1.21 10.36
N SER A 5 13.79 0.00 9.86
CA SER A 5 12.64 0.29 9.00
C SER A 5 12.67 -0.58 7.75
N PHE A 6 11.50 -1.08 7.33
CA PHE A 6 11.37 -1.88 6.11
C PHE A 6 11.53 -1.02 4.86
N LEU A 7 11.11 0.26 4.91
CA LEU A 7 11.12 1.15 3.75
C LEU A 7 12.46 1.85 3.49
N ALA A 8 13.48 1.61 4.30
CA ALA A 8 14.80 2.20 4.10
C ALA A 8 15.46 1.76 2.79
N ASN A 9 15.20 0.52 2.35
CA ASN A 9 15.85 -0.09 1.17
C ASN A 9 14.87 -0.72 0.17
N GLU A 10 13.57 -0.77 0.48
CA GLU A 10 12.61 -1.57 -0.27
C GLU A 10 11.40 -0.75 -0.71
N GLU A 11 10.76 -1.20 -1.78
CA GLU A 11 9.45 -0.70 -2.19
C GLU A 11 8.36 -1.23 -1.24
N PRO A 12 7.24 -0.50 -1.05
CA PRO A 12 6.24 -0.87 -0.04
C PRO A 12 5.62 -2.27 -0.18
N LEU A 13 5.48 -2.78 -1.41
CA LEU A 13 4.99 -4.13 -1.64
C LEU A 13 6.02 -5.19 -1.24
N ASP A 14 7.29 -4.97 -1.58
CA ASP A 14 8.38 -5.86 -1.24
C ASP A 14 8.56 -5.95 0.28
N ALA A 15 8.50 -4.81 0.97
CA ALA A 15 8.51 -4.71 2.42
C ALA A 15 7.35 -5.50 3.09
N LEU A 16 6.13 -5.43 2.55
CA LEU A 16 5.00 -6.23 3.06
C LEU A 16 5.23 -7.73 2.87
N CYS A 17 5.65 -8.12 1.67
CA CYS A 17 5.92 -9.53 1.36
C CYS A 17 7.02 -10.08 2.29
N HIS A 18 8.12 -9.34 2.48
CA HIS A 18 9.19 -9.71 3.40
C HIS A 18 8.73 -9.76 4.86
N HIS A 19 7.85 -8.86 5.30
CA HIS A 19 7.26 -8.93 6.64
C HIS A 19 6.58 -10.28 6.91
N PHE A 20 5.84 -10.78 5.93
CA PHE A 20 5.18 -12.09 5.97
C PHE A 20 6.09 -13.25 5.52
N SER A 21 7.37 -12.99 5.25
CA SER A 21 8.34 -13.96 4.72
C SER A 21 7.89 -14.63 3.42
N LEU A 22 7.21 -13.88 2.56
CA LEU A 22 6.74 -14.31 1.25
C LEU A 22 7.54 -13.64 0.12
N ALA A 23 7.66 -14.35 -1.00
CA ALA A 23 8.12 -13.76 -2.25
C ALA A 23 7.02 -12.86 -2.83
N LYS A 24 7.43 -11.72 -3.39
CA LYS A 24 6.52 -10.89 -4.19
C LYS A 24 6.07 -11.67 -5.42
N ALA A 25 4.77 -11.71 -5.62
CA ALA A 25 4.14 -12.33 -6.78
C ALA A 25 3.39 -11.28 -7.59
N LEU A 26 3.51 -11.35 -8.92
CA LEU A 26 2.72 -10.55 -9.84
C LEU A 26 1.74 -11.48 -10.55
N PHE A 27 0.45 -11.11 -10.53
CA PHE A 27 -0.56 -11.90 -11.20
C PHE A 27 -0.75 -11.39 -12.65
N PRO A 28 -0.67 -12.25 -13.68
CA PRO A 28 -0.80 -11.82 -15.07
C PRO A 28 -2.15 -11.17 -15.35
N SER A 29 -2.16 -10.05 -16.08
CA SER A 29 -3.38 -9.28 -16.34
C SER A 29 -4.42 -10.00 -17.23
N ASN A 30 -4.06 -11.14 -17.83
CA ASN A 30 -4.91 -11.87 -18.79
C ASN A 30 -5.49 -13.17 -18.23
N THR A 31 -5.21 -13.51 -16.97
CA THR A 31 -5.71 -14.73 -16.34
C THR A 31 -6.93 -14.42 -15.46
N PRO A 32 -7.99 -15.24 -15.48
CA PRO A 32 -9.10 -15.06 -14.57
C PRO A 32 -8.61 -15.24 -13.13
N LEU A 33 -9.02 -14.32 -12.25
CA LEU A 33 -8.66 -14.36 -10.85
C LEU A 33 -9.17 -15.66 -10.22
N GLN A 34 -8.27 -16.42 -9.62
CA GLN A 34 -8.60 -17.65 -8.92
C GLN A 34 -9.07 -17.33 -7.49
N PRO A 35 -9.92 -18.18 -6.88
CA PRO A 35 -10.38 -17.98 -5.50
C PRO A 35 -9.26 -18.13 -4.47
N THR A 36 -8.17 -18.81 -4.84
CA THR A 36 -6.98 -19.01 -4.02
C THR A 36 -5.73 -18.68 -4.82
N PHE A 37 -4.67 -18.30 -4.13
CA PHE A 37 -3.38 -17.99 -4.74
C PHE A 37 -2.24 -18.52 -3.87
N ASP A 38 -1.27 -19.15 -4.53
CA ASP A 38 -0.11 -19.69 -3.86
C ASP A 38 1.00 -18.65 -3.82
N MET A 39 1.49 -18.35 -2.62
CA MET A 39 2.64 -17.49 -2.41
C MET A 39 3.82 -18.31 -1.90
N GLN A 40 4.98 -18.14 -2.54
CA GLN A 40 6.21 -18.78 -2.13
C GLN A 40 6.71 -18.20 -0.79
N ILE A 41 7.10 -19.08 0.12
CA ILE A 41 7.72 -18.75 1.40
C ILE A 41 9.23 -18.63 1.18
N ILE A 42 9.82 -17.50 1.56
CA ILE A 42 11.26 -17.23 1.40
C ILE A 42 12.05 -17.38 2.70
N ALA A 43 11.38 -17.31 3.85
CA ALA A 43 11.99 -17.46 5.17
C ALA A 43 10.96 -18.00 6.19
N PRO A 44 11.40 -18.52 7.34
CA PRO A 44 10.49 -18.87 8.43
C PRO A 44 9.72 -17.64 8.92
N ALA A 45 8.40 -17.62 8.73
CA ALA A 45 7.56 -16.50 9.18
C ALA A 45 7.15 -16.66 10.64
N SER A 46 7.27 -15.59 11.42
CA SER A 46 6.68 -15.53 12.78
C SER A 46 5.16 -15.38 12.75
N ARG A 47 4.61 -14.88 11.64
CA ARG A 47 3.19 -14.67 11.41
C ARG A 47 2.87 -14.91 9.94
N MET A 48 1.90 -15.79 9.66
CA MET A 48 1.42 -16.04 8.31
C MET A 48 0.26 -15.09 7.97
N PRO A 49 0.19 -14.57 6.74
CA PRO A 49 -0.96 -13.83 6.29
C PRO A 49 -2.16 -14.78 6.13
N THR A 50 -3.35 -14.22 6.23
CA THR A 50 -4.61 -14.97 6.13
C THR A 50 -5.23 -14.90 4.74
N HIS A 51 -4.98 -13.82 4.01
CA HIS A 51 -5.60 -13.50 2.74
C HIS A 51 -4.58 -12.82 1.82
N VAL A 52 -4.89 -12.81 0.53
CA VAL A 52 -4.20 -12.00 -0.46
C VAL A 52 -5.20 -11.05 -1.09
N LEU A 53 -4.93 -9.76 -1.02
CA LEU A 53 -5.70 -8.75 -1.73
C LEU A 53 -5.22 -8.72 -3.19
N ALA A 54 -6.12 -9.00 -4.13
CA ALA A 54 -5.88 -8.79 -5.55
C ALA A 54 -6.33 -7.37 -5.91
N ILE A 55 -5.37 -6.45 -6.02
CA ILE A 55 -5.66 -5.05 -6.31
C ILE A 55 -5.87 -4.89 -7.81
N LEU A 56 -7.12 -4.68 -8.19
CA LEU A 56 -7.53 -4.57 -9.58
C LEU A 56 -7.28 -3.14 -10.10
N PRO A 57 -6.82 -2.98 -11.35
CA PRO A 57 -6.74 -1.66 -11.98
C PRO A 57 -8.16 -1.09 -12.18
N PRO A 58 -8.35 0.24 -12.13
CA PRO A 58 -9.64 0.85 -12.37
C PRO A 58 -10.14 0.55 -13.80
N GLU A 59 -11.41 0.12 -13.92
CA GLU A 59 -12.03 -0.35 -15.17
C GLU A 59 -12.02 0.68 -16.31
N ASP A 60 -12.02 1.99 -15.97
CA ASP A 60 -12.13 3.09 -16.92
C ASP A 60 -10.85 3.41 -17.71
N ASN A 61 -9.75 2.68 -17.51
CA ASN A 61 -8.47 3.01 -18.13
C ASN A 61 -8.09 2.00 -19.24
N PRO A 62 -8.30 2.31 -20.54
CA PRO A 62 -8.01 1.40 -21.66
C PRO A 62 -6.50 1.25 -21.96
N ARG A 63 -5.62 1.65 -21.03
CA ARG A 63 -4.17 1.53 -21.17
C ARG A 63 -3.72 0.08 -20.93
N PRO A 64 -2.61 -0.36 -21.54
CA PRO A 64 -2.24 -1.77 -21.50
C PRO A 64 -1.86 -2.20 -20.07
N ARG A 65 -2.60 -3.21 -19.59
CA ARG A 65 -2.15 -4.34 -18.75
C ARG A 65 -1.17 -3.99 -17.62
N VAL A 66 -1.63 -3.20 -16.64
CA VAL A 66 -0.96 -3.17 -15.34
C VAL A 66 -1.19 -4.54 -14.68
N PRO A 67 -0.14 -5.24 -14.20
CA PRO A 67 -0.32 -6.51 -13.49
C PRO A 67 -1.12 -6.30 -12.21
N THR A 68 -1.99 -7.25 -11.90
CA THR A 68 -2.75 -7.25 -10.65
C THR A 68 -1.76 -7.45 -9.50
N LEU A 69 -1.76 -6.51 -8.56
CA LEU A 69 -0.89 -6.60 -7.38
C LEU A 69 -1.50 -7.58 -6.39
N MET A 70 -0.71 -8.57 -5.99
CA MET A 70 -1.08 -9.54 -4.97
C MET A 70 -0.46 -9.09 -3.64
N VAL A 71 -1.29 -8.62 -2.72
CA VAL A 71 -0.83 -8.01 -1.47
C VAL A 71 -1.22 -8.89 -0.29
N PRO A 72 -0.25 -9.51 0.41
CA PRO A 72 -0.54 -10.35 1.57
C PRO A 72 -1.07 -9.51 2.73
N VAL A 73 -2.08 -10.03 3.43
CA VAL A 73 -2.68 -9.35 4.58
C VAL A 73 -3.17 -10.34 5.65
N ASP A 74 -2.98 -9.94 6.90
CA ASP A 74 -3.60 -10.57 8.06
C ASP A 74 -4.94 -9.86 8.36
N ALA A 75 -6.05 -10.58 8.20
CA ALA A 75 -7.39 -10.05 8.36
C ALA A 75 -7.65 -9.57 9.79
N HIS A 76 -7.10 -10.25 10.79
CA HIS A 76 -7.25 -9.84 12.18
C HIS A 76 -6.54 -8.50 12.43
N MET A 77 -5.31 -8.33 11.95
CA MET A 77 -4.62 -7.03 12.02
C MET A 77 -5.39 -5.96 11.25
N TYR A 78 -5.90 -6.30 10.06
CA TYR A 78 -6.67 -5.38 9.25
C TYR A 78 -7.92 -4.87 9.98
N HIS A 79 -8.78 -5.75 10.51
CA HIS A 79 -10.00 -5.35 11.22
C HIS A 79 -9.72 -4.56 12.52
N GLN A 80 -8.55 -4.77 13.14
CA GLN A 80 -8.15 -4.00 14.31
C GLN A 80 -7.73 -2.56 13.96
N CYS A 81 -7.07 -2.40 12.81
CA CYS A 81 -6.41 -1.16 12.40
C CYS A 81 -7.21 -0.33 11.39
N PHE A 82 -8.17 -0.92 10.70
CA PHE A 82 -9.00 -0.27 9.69
C PHE A 82 -10.47 -0.32 10.11
N GLY A 83 -11.21 0.74 9.78
CA GLY A 83 -12.64 0.86 10.07
C GLY A 83 -13.53 1.03 8.83
N GLY A 84 -12.93 1.03 7.63
CA GLY A 84 -13.65 1.13 6.36
C GLY A 84 -14.44 -0.15 6.07
N ALA A 85 -15.15 -0.16 4.94
CA ALA A 85 -15.94 -1.32 4.48
C ALA A 85 -15.19 -2.63 4.73
N ASP A 86 -15.87 -3.65 5.26
CA ASP A 86 -15.30 -4.98 5.53
C ASP A 86 -14.81 -5.61 4.22
N LEU A 87 -13.60 -5.21 3.80
CA LEU A 87 -12.96 -5.69 2.57
C LEU A 87 -12.64 -7.17 2.70
N LEU A 88 -12.20 -7.58 3.89
CA LEU A 88 -11.85 -8.95 4.20
C LEU A 88 -13.05 -9.63 4.86
N PRO A 89 -13.46 -10.81 4.38
CA PRO A 89 -14.44 -11.60 5.10
C PRO A 89 -13.85 -12.00 6.46
N GLN A 90 -14.65 -11.90 7.51
CA GLN A 90 -14.26 -12.44 8.80
C GLN A 90 -14.05 -13.96 8.66
N LEU A 91 -12.86 -14.43 9.04
CA LEU A 91 -12.62 -15.86 9.13
C LEU A 91 -13.58 -16.46 10.14
N ALA A 92 -14.23 -17.56 9.76
CA ALA A 92 -15.08 -18.30 10.68
C ALA A 92 -14.27 -18.68 11.94
N PRO A 93 -14.84 -18.54 13.16
CA PRO A 93 -14.16 -18.97 14.37
C PRO A 93 -13.72 -20.44 14.26
N GLY A 94 -12.42 -20.70 14.35
CA GLY A 94 -11.84 -22.04 14.18
C GLY A 94 -11.43 -22.42 12.76
N ALA A 95 -11.48 -21.50 11.79
CA ALA A 95 -10.88 -21.72 10.47
C ALA A 95 -9.39 -22.07 10.63
N PRO A 96 -8.90 -23.14 9.96
CA PRO A 96 -7.50 -23.53 10.04
C PRO A 96 -6.61 -22.40 9.52
N ALA A 97 -5.53 -22.10 10.23
CA ALA A 97 -4.52 -21.17 9.74
C ALA A 97 -3.93 -21.68 8.42
N SER A 98 -3.54 -20.77 7.54
CA SER A 98 -2.89 -21.10 6.28
C SER A 98 -1.61 -21.92 6.56
N VAL A 99 -1.60 -23.19 6.18
CA VAL A 99 -0.50 -24.10 6.47
C VAL A 99 0.49 -24.10 5.30
N PRO A 100 1.79 -23.88 5.56
CA PRO A 100 2.83 -24.11 4.57
C PRO A 100 2.76 -25.53 4.01
N HIS A 101 2.82 -25.66 2.70
CA HIS A 101 2.93 -26.94 2.02
C HIS A 101 4.05 -26.86 0.98
N PHE A 102 4.55 -28.02 0.55
CA PHE A 102 5.50 -28.09 -0.54
C PHE A 102 4.73 -28.26 -1.84
N ASP A 103 4.95 -27.36 -2.79
CA ASP A 103 4.42 -27.55 -4.14
C ASP A 103 5.20 -28.72 -4.79
N PRO A 104 4.54 -29.83 -5.14
CA PRO A 104 5.19 -31.01 -5.72
C PRO A 104 5.87 -30.73 -7.06
N GLY A 105 5.46 -29.69 -7.79
CA GLY A 105 6.07 -29.31 -9.07
C GLY A 105 7.38 -28.50 -8.92
N ALA A 106 7.46 -27.66 -7.88
CA ALA A 106 8.57 -26.72 -7.70
C ALA A 106 9.55 -27.10 -6.58
N GLN A 107 9.16 -28.01 -5.66
CA GLN A 107 9.88 -28.27 -4.40
C GLN A 107 10.13 -27.01 -3.54
N ILE A 108 9.28 -26.00 -3.72
CA ILE A 108 9.38 -24.72 -3.02
C ILE A 108 8.28 -24.68 -1.95
N PRO A 109 8.60 -24.31 -0.69
CA PRO A 109 7.59 -24.12 0.33
C PRO A 109 6.67 -22.96 -0.05
N SER A 110 5.37 -23.21 -0.08
CA SER A 110 4.34 -22.25 -0.49
C SER A 110 3.18 -22.26 0.49
N VAL A 111 2.39 -21.19 0.48
CA VAL A 111 1.15 -21.08 1.24
C VAL A 111 0.01 -20.70 0.31
N THR A 112 -1.06 -21.49 0.33
CA THR A 112 -2.29 -21.19 -0.41
C THR A 112 -3.14 -20.25 0.43
N LEU A 113 -3.48 -19.11 -0.15
CA LEU A 113 -4.24 -18.07 0.53
C LEU A 113 -5.52 -17.74 -0.25
N PRO A 114 -6.66 -17.53 0.44
CA PRO A 114 -7.87 -17.01 -0.20
C PRO A 114 -7.60 -15.63 -0.80
N VAL A 115 -8.08 -15.43 -2.03
CA VAL A 115 -7.92 -14.19 -2.78
C VAL A 115 -9.16 -13.32 -2.61
N VAL A 116 -8.94 -12.06 -2.27
CA VAL A 116 -9.98 -11.05 -2.13
C VAL A 116 -9.78 -9.97 -3.19
N PRO A 117 -10.66 -9.85 -4.18
CA PRO A 117 -10.57 -8.78 -5.17
C PRO A 117 -10.88 -7.43 -4.52
N VAL A 118 -10.01 -6.44 -4.76
CA VAL A 118 -10.19 -5.09 -4.22
C VAL A 118 -10.08 -4.06 -5.35
N ASN A 119 -11.15 -3.30 -5.52
CA ASN A 119 -11.17 -2.12 -6.38
C ASN A 119 -10.68 -0.91 -5.59
N ALA A 120 -9.37 -0.66 -5.66
CA ALA A 120 -8.75 0.48 -5.01
C ALA A 120 -8.72 1.69 -5.96
N PRO A 121 -9.13 2.90 -5.51
CA PRO A 121 -8.98 4.13 -6.30
C PRO A 121 -7.56 4.37 -6.80
N HIS A 122 -6.56 3.91 -6.05
CA HIS A 122 -5.16 3.97 -6.44
C HIS A 122 -4.39 2.76 -5.91
N GLY A 123 -4.22 1.73 -6.76
CA GLY A 123 -3.68 0.45 -6.31
C GLY A 123 -2.25 0.50 -5.77
N VAL A 124 -1.38 1.32 -6.37
CA VAL A 124 0.04 1.39 -5.99
C VAL A 124 0.30 1.97 -4.60
N SER A 125 -0.67 2.71 -4.01
CA SER A 125 -0.54 3.21 -2.63
C SER A 125 -1.12 2.27 -1.57
N ILE A 126 -1.81 1.19 -1.97
CA ILE A 126 -2.37 0.22 -0.99
C ILE A 126 -1.27 -0.43 -0.14
N PRO A 127 -0.15 -0.91 -0.71
CA PRO A 127 0.93 -1.48 0.08
C PRO A 127 1.49 -0.50 1.13
N LEU A 128 1.72 0.75 0.74
CA LEU A 128 2.19 1.80 1.66
C LEU A 128 1.20 2.04 2.81
N LEU A 129 -0.10 2.13 2.50
CA LEU A 129 -1.13 2.31 3.51
C LEU A 129 -1.25 1.12 4.46
N LEU A 130 -1.09 -0.10 3.97
CA LEU A 130 -1.12 -1.29 4.82
C LEU A 130 0.09 -1.33 5.75
N LEU A 131 1.31 -0.99 5.29
CA LEU A 131 2.48 -0.94 6.16
C LEU A 131 2.29 -0.03 7.37
N PHE A 132 1.88 1.22 7.13
CA PHE A 132 1.69 2.20 8.21
C PHE A 132 0.39 1.98 8.99
N GLY A 133 -0.68 1.57 8.32
CA GLY A 133 -1.99 1.35 8.94
C GLY A 133 -1.98 0.15 9.88
N LEU A 134 -1.31 -0.94 9.50
CA LEU A 134 -1.13 -2.14 10.33
C LEU A 134 -0.04 -1.98 11.41
N GLY A 135 0.64 -0.82 11.46
CA GLY A 135 1.74 -0.56 12.40
C GLY A 135 3.01 -1.38 12.14
N LEU A 136 3.19 -1.86 10.91
CA LEU A 136 4.41 -2.58 10.49
C LEU A 136 5.57 -1.62 10.24
N GLU A 137 5.23 -0.44 9.71
CA GLU A 137 6.12 0.71 9.60
C GLU A 137 5.59 1.85 10.47
N THR A 138 6.50 2.52 11.17
CA THR A 138 6.16 3.58 12.13
C THR A 138 6.96 4.87 11.89
N ASP A 139 8.00 4.82 11.04
CA ASP A 139 8.78 6.01 10.73
C ASP A 139 8.01 6.93 9.76
N LEU A 140 7.34 7.94 10.32
CA LEU A 140 6.59 8.93 9.57
C LEU A 140 7.47 9.78 8.64
N ASN A 141 8.78 9.86 8.87
CA ASN A 141 9.68 10.56 7.95
C ASN A 141 9.75 9.82 6.62
N LEU A 142 9.76 8.48 6.65
CA LEU A 142 9.73 7.67 5.43
C LEU A 142 8.37 7.74 4.72
N LEU A 143 7.29 7.94 5.46
CA LEU A 143 6.01 8.25 4.85
C LEU A 143 6.07 9.61 4.12
N ALA A 144 6.64 10.64 4.77
CA ALA A 144 6.78 11.97 4.17
C ALA A 144 7.61 11.94 2.88
N THR A 145 8.72 11.19 2.84
CA THR A 145 9.58 11.04 1.64
C THR A 145 8.90 10.35 0.47
N ARG A 146 7.85 9.57 0.72
CA ARG A 146 7.03 8.94 -0.34
C ARG A 146 5.90 9.85 -0.82
N LEU A 147 5.47 10.82 0.00
CA LEU A 147 4.36 11.72 -0.31
C LEU A 147 4.81 13.04 -0.93
N LEU A 148 5.98 13.53 -0.55
CA LEU A 148 6.49 14.84 -0.94
C LEU A 148 7.94 14.70 -1.43
N PRO A 149 8.38 15.56 -2.35
CA PRO A 149 9.77 15.59 -2.76
C PRO A 149 10.66 16.15 -1.64
N ALA A 150 11.94 15.74 -1.61
CA ALA A 150 12.88 16.09 -0.54
C ALA A 150 13.03 17.61 -0.32
N ASN A 151 12.99 18.40 -1.40
CA ASN A 151 13.03 19.87 -1.33
C ASN A 151 11.80 20.47 -0.62
N ALA A 152 10.62 19.88 -0.75
CA ALA A 152 9.42 20.32 -0.03
C ALA A 152 9.44 19.85 1.42
N ILE A 153 10.00 18.67 1.71
CA ILE A 153 10.12 18.14 3.08
C ILE A 153 11.06 18.99 3.93
N GLY A 154 12.12 19.56 3.35
CA GLY A 154 13.03 20.47 4.06
C GLY A 154 12.34 21.70 4.67
N GLU A 155 11.17 22.07 4.15
CA GLU A 155 10.36 23.19 4.65
C GLU A 155 9.31 22.76 5.69
N PHE A 156 9.21 21.47 6.02
CA PHE A 156 8.23 20.97 6.97
C PHE A 156 8.54 21.48 8.40
N PRO A 157 7.53 21.89 9.19
CA PRO A 157 6.08 21.78 8.98
C PRO A 157 5.42 23.00 8.29
N ASN A 158 6.18 23.90 7.67
CA ASN A 158 5.61 25.07 7.00
C ASN A 158 4.96 24.70 5.65
N ALA A 159 3.70 24.27 5.71
CA ALA A 159 2.93 23.84 4.54
C ALA A 159 2.86 24.89 3.41
N ALA A 160 2.90 26.19 3.73
CA ALA A 160 2.89 27.25 2.74
C ALA A 160 4.18 27.27 1.91
N GLU A 161 5.33 27.12 2.57
CA GLU A 161 6.63 27.03 1.90
C GLU A 161 6.76 25.72 1.11
N CYS A 162 6.31 24.59 1.66
CA CYS A 162 6.23 23.33 0.91
C CYS A 162 5.43 23.51 -0.40
N SER A 163 4.28 24.19 -0.32
CA SER A 163 3.40 24.43 -1.48
C SER A 163 4.08 25.31 -2.53
N ARG A 164 4.82 26.33 -2.09
CA ARG A 164 5.60 27.23 -2.96
C ARG A 164 6.74 26.50 -3.66
N VAL A 165 7.43 25.59 -2.97
CA VAL A 165 8.47 24.74 -3.58
C VAL A 165 7.84 23.83 -4.63
N MET A 166 6.74 23.16 -4.29
CA MET A 166 6.03 22.28 -5.23
C MET A 166 5.47 23.02 -6.45
N SER A 167 5.03 24.27 -6.30
CA SER A 167 4.47 25.05 -7.41
C SER A 167 5.52 25.38 -8.48
N ARG A 168 6.81 25.28 -8.18
CA ARG A 168 7.93 25.61 -9.08
C ARG A 168 8.56 24.40 -9.77
N MET A 169 8.15 23.18 -9.43
CA MET A 169 8.66 21.94 -10.04
C MET A 169 8.31 21.82 -11.52
N SER A 170 8.88 20.84 -12.23
CA SER A 170 8.40 20.51 -13.57
C SER A 170 6.94 20.02 -13.54
N ASP A 171 6.22 20.17 -14.65
CA ASP A 171 4.84 19.69 -14.74
C ASP A 171 4.76 18.17 -14.58
N ALA A 172 5.70 17.41 -15.16
CA ALA A 172 5.70 15.95 -15.08
C ALA A 172 5.84 15.47 -13.63
N GLU A 173 6.80 16.00 -12.88
CA GLU A 173 6.99 15.65 -11.47
C GLU A 173 5.79 16.09 -10.62
N PHE A 174 5.30 17.30 -10.83
CA PHE A 174 4.14 17.80 -10.11
C PHE A 174 2.89 16.95 -10.33
N GLN A 175 2.62 16.56 -11.58
CA GLN A 175 1.50 15.68 -11.91
C GLN A 175 1.64 14.31 -11.24
N TRP A 176 2.86 13.76 -11.15
CA TRP A 176 3.09 12.52 -10.42
C TRP A 176 2.70 12.65 -8.95
N TYR A 177 3.24 13.65 -8.23
CA TYR A 177 2.92 13.86 -6.81
C TYR A 177 1.43 14.19 -6.59
N LEU A 178 0.83 14.96 -7.49
CA LEU A 178 -0.61 15.28 -7.46
C LEU A 178 -1.46 14.01 -7.58
N GLN A 179 -1.20 13.18 -8.58
CA GLN A 179 -1.95 11.93 -8.77
C GLN A 179 -1.73 10.96 -7.60
N TYR A 180 -0.49 10.83 -7.13
CA TYR A 180 -0.16 9.95 -6.00
C TYR A 180 -0.86 10.38 -4.71
N ASN A 181 -0.77 11.67 -4.34
CA ASN A 181 -1.40 12.21 -3.13
C ASN A 181 -2.93 12.18 -3.20
N LEU A 182 -3.51 12.47 -4.37
CA LEU A 182 -4.96 12.31 -4.59
C LEU A 182 -5.37 10.84 -4.42
N GLY A 183 -4.61 9.92 -4.99
CA GLY A 183 -4.89 8.49 -4.97
C GLY A 183 -4.83 7.92 -3.57
N ILE A 184 -3.75 8.18 -2.84
CA ILE A 184 -3.60 7.70 -1.46
C ILE A 184 -4.65 8.33 -0.53
N TRP A 185 -5.01 9.60 -0.72
CA TRP A 185 -6.07 10.24 0.05
C TRP A 185 -7.44 9.57 -0.18
N LYS A 186 -7.79 9.26 -1.44
CA LYS A 186 -9.01 8.48 -1.74
C LYS A 186 -9.01 7.12 -1.07
N ASN A 187 -7.88 6.41 -1.07
CA ASN A 187 -7.77 5.13 -0.38
C ASN A 187 -7.93 5.30 1.14
N ILE A 188 -7.38 6.34 1.76
CA ILE A 188 -7.60 6.64 3.19
C ILE A 188 -9.09 6.81 3.49
N LEU A 189 -9.81 7.56 2.64
CA LEU A 189 -11.25 7.78 2.83
C LEU A 189 -12.05 6.47 2.71
N VAL A 190 -11.65 5.55 1.83
CA VAL A 190 -12.33 4.26 1.63
C VAL A 190 -12.00 3.25 2.73
N LEU A 191 -10.71 3.10 3.05
CA LEU A 191 -10.22 2.09 4.00
C LEU A 191 -10.36 2.54 5.45
N ALA A 192 -10.45 3.84 5.70
CA ALA A 192 -10.53 4.48 7.01
C ALA A 192 -9.54 3.87 8.04
N PRO A 193 -8.21 4.01 7.81
CA PRO A 193 -7.24 3.59 8.80
C PRO A 193 -7.44 4.35 10.12
N ARG A 194 -7.31 3.66 11.24
CA ARG A 194 -7.48 4.22 12.59
C ARG A 194 -6.26 4.99 13.09
N ASN A 195 -5.11 4.84 12.42
CA ASN A 195 -3.88 5.55 12.75
C ASN A 195 -4.02 7.05 12.41
N VAL A 196 -4.23 7.86 13.44
CA VAL A 196 -4.45 9.32 13.32
C VAL A 196 -3.23 10.07 12.79
N GLU A 197 -2.02 9.59 13.07
CA GLU A 197 -0.78 10.23 12.61
C GLU A 197 -0.56 10.00 11.11
N LEU A 198 -0.79 8.77 10.64
CA LEU A 198 -0.83 8.43 9.22
C LEU A 198 -1.83 9.31 8.46
N VAL A 199 -3.06 9.38 8.97
CA VAL A 199 -4.14 10.18 8.36
C VAL A 199 -3.77 11.67 8.33
N GLY A 200 -3.25 12.20 9.44
CA GLY A 200 -2.86 13.60 9.56
C GLY A 200 -1.73 13.99 8.61
N LEU A 201 -0.70 13.14 8.46
CA LEU A 201 0.42 13.41 7.57
C LEU A 201 -0.02 13.36 6.10
N VAL A 202 -0.77 12.34 5.69
CA VAL A 202 -1.27 12.24 4.31
C VAL A 202 -2.23 13.38 3.98
N GLN A 203 -3.09 13.78 4.92
CA GLN A 203 -3.96 14.95 4.74
C GLN A 203 -3.13 16.24 4.55
N THR A 204 -2.04 16.39 5.30
CA THR A 204 -1.15 17.55 5.19
C THR A 204 -0.46 17.58 3.83
N ALA A 205 0.12 16.45 3.39
CA ALA A 205 0.73 16.35 2.07
C ALA A 205 -0.28 16.63 0.94
N TYR A 206 -1.50 16.08 1.05
CA TYR A 206 -2.58 16.37 0.12
C TYR A 206 -2.90 17.87 0.03
N LYS A 207 -3.01 18.57 1.18
CA LYS A 207 -3.25 20.02 1.22
C LYS A 207 -2.12 20.81 0.56
N VAL A 208 -0.86 20.46 0.86
CA VAL A 208 0.32 21.08 0.25
C VAL A 208 0.26 20.99 -1.28
N VAL A 209 -0.02 19.81 -1.81
CA VAL A 209 -0.08 19.59 -3.26
C VAL A 209 -1.29 20.30 -3.89
N ALA A 210 -2.42 20.35 -3.19
CA ALA A 210 -3.62 21.06 -3.64
C ALA A 210 -3.40 22.59 -3.69
N ASP A 211 -2.71 23.15 -2.70
CA ASP A 211 -2.37 24.58 -2.67
C ASP A 211 -1.32 24.94 -3.72
N ALA A 212 -0.30 24.10 -3.91
CA ALA A 212 0.65 24.23 -5.02
C ALA A 212 -0.05 24.24 -6.39
N ARG A 213 -1.08 23.39 -6.59
CA ARG A 213 -1.90 23.39 -7.82
C ARG A 213 -2.61 24.73 -8.02
N ARG A 214 -3.17 25.30 -6.95
CA ARG A 214 -3.85 26.61 -6.99
C ARG A 214 -2.87 27.74 -7.33
N MET A 215 -1.66 27.69 -6.79
CA MET A 215 -0.61 28.67 -7.09
C MET A 215 -0.22 28.62 -8.57
N ARG A 216 -0.05 27.42 -9.14
CA ARG A 216 0.25 27.24 -10.58
C ARG A 216 -0.87 27.74 -11.49
N GLY A 217 -2.13 27.62 -11.08
CA GLY A 217 -3.26 28.11 -11.88
C GLY A 217 -3.49 29.62 -11.81
N ARG A 218 -2.74 30.34 -10.95
CA ARG A 218 -2.84 31.80 -10.77
C ARG A 218 -1.65 32.57 -11.37
N GLY A 219 -0.58 31.87 -11.75
CA GLY A 219 0.58 32.42 -12.45
C GLY A 219 0.53 32.07 -13.93
#